data_AF-A0A4U0ZE05-F1
#
_entry.id   AF-A0A4U0ZE05-F1
#
_cell.length_a   1.000
_cell.length_b   1.000
_cell.length_c   1.000
_cell.angle_alpha   90.00
_cell.angle_beta   90.00
_cell.angle_gamma   90.00
#
_symmetry.space_group_name_H-M   'P 1'
#
loop_
_entity.id
_entity.type
_entity.pdbx_description
1 polymer ?
#
loop_
_entity_poly.entity_id
_entity_poly.type
_entity_poly.pdbx_seq_one_letter_code
_entity_poly.pdbx_strand_id
1 'polypeptide(L)'
;MKSERQKLVEKHSQLNQTDNAKVISHVQREEKDSDWVRHTIMLEGIDVPFIYRRKQQYQSLKGARVNVTYYRHVEEVAGIEFETMKVVRIKRS
;
A
#
# COMPACT_ATOMS: atom_id res chain seq x y z
N MET A 1 0.54 -15.30 25.01
CA MET A 1 1.27 -15.22 23.72
C MET A 1 0.68 -14.06 22.92
N LYS A 2 1.41 -12.95 22.70
CA LYS A 2 0.88 -11.79 21.96
C LYS A 2 0.63 -12.17 20.50
N SER A 3 -0.53 -11.84 19.95
CA SER A 3 -0.85 -12.11 18.53
C SER A 3 0.11 -11.35 17.61
N GLU A 4 0.34 -11.86 16.39
CA GLU A 4 1.20 -11.16 15.42
C GLU A 4 0.73 -9.73 15.13
N ARG A 5 -0.59 -9.50 15.19
CA ARG A 5 -1.18 -8.15 15.11
C ARG A 5 -0.69 -7.24 16.24
N GLN A 6 -0.68 -7.72 17.48
CA GLN A 6 -0.23 -6.92 18.64
C GLN A 6 1.26 -6.62 18.59
N LYS A 7 2.09 -7.57 18.11
CA LYS A 7 3.54 -7.35 17.93
C LYS A 7 3.85 -6.33 16.84
N LEU A 8 3.03 -6.26 15.79
CA LEU A 8 3.18 -5.30 14.69
C LEU A 8 2.79 -3.88 15.13
N VAL A 9 1.72 -3.76 15.93
CA VAL A 9 1.22 -2.49 16.46
C VAL A 9 2.16 -1.92 17.53
N GLU A 10 2.75 -2.74 18.40
CA GLU A 10 3.74 -2.29 19.40
C GLU A 10 5.05 -1.78 18.78
N LYS A 11 5.42 -2.25 17.58
CA LYS A 11 6.65 -1.83 16.89
C LYS A 11 6.48 -0.57 16.03
N HIS A 12 5.23 -0.19 15.72
CA HIS A 12 4.90 0.90 14.80
C HIS A 12 3.64 1.65 15.28
N SER A 13 3.82 2.60 16.20
CA SER A 13 2.74 3.47 16.72
C SER A 13 2.07 4.35 15.65
N GLN A 14 2.64 4.43 14.45
CA GLN A 14 2.14 5.20 13.31
C GLN A 14 1.43 4.33 12.24
N LEU A 15 1.15 3.06 12.56
CA LEU A 15 0.50 2.14 11.64
C LEU A 15 -1.01 2.43 11.54
N ASN A 16 -1.46 2.86 10.37
CA ASN A 16 -2.85 3.12 10.06
C ASN A 16 -3.52 1.90 9.42
N GLN A 17 -4.83 1.79 9.62
CA GLN A 17 -5.68 0.75 9.02
C GLN A 17 -6.87 1.40 8.34
N THR A 18 -7.19 0.94 7.14
CA THR A 18 -8.43 1.29 6.46
C THR A 18 -9.08 0.02 5.95
N ASP A 19 -10.32 -0.21 6.36
CA ASP A 19 -11.10 -1.39 6.01
C ASP A 19 -12.18 -1.06 4.97
N ASN A 20 -12.50 -2.05 4.13
CA ASN A 20 -13.57 -2.00 3.13
C ASN A 20 -13.45 -0.83 2.12
N ALA A 21 -12.22 -0.39 1.84
CA ALA A 21 -11.97 0.70 0.90
C ALA A 21 -12.08 0.21 -0.54
N LYS A 22 -12.77 0.97 -1.40
CA LYS A 22 -12.89 0.66 -2.83
C LYS A 22 -11.68 1.16 -3.58
N VAL A 23 -11.06 0.30 -4.38
CA VAL A 23 -9.92 0.65 -5.23
C VAL A 23 -10.43 1.24 -6.54
N ILE A 24 -10.03 2.48 -6.87
CA ILE A 24 -10.42 3.17 -8.12
C ILE A 24 -9.38 3.02 -9.23
N SER A 25 -8.12 2.75 -8.86
CA SER A 25 -7.02 2.50 -9.80
C SER A 25 -6.03 1.50 -9.22
N HIS A 26 -5.45 0.65 -10.06
CA HIS A 26 -4.34 -0.25 -9.72
C HIS A 26 -3.36 -0.29 -10.88
N VAL A 27 -2.19 0.31 -10.69
CA VAL A 27 -1.09 0.35 -11.66
C VAL A 27 0.05 -0.50 -11.15
N GLN A 28 0.64 -1.30 -12.03
CA GLN A 28 1.75 -2.20 -11.74
C GLN A 28 2.91 -1.83 -12.66
N ARG A 29 4.09 -1.56 -12.10
CA ARG A 29 5.30 -1.25 -12.86
C ARG A 29 6.45 -2.09 -12.36
N GLU A 30 7.16 -2.73 -13.27
CA GLU A 30 8.42 -3.40 -12.96
C GLU A 30 9.45 -2.34 -12.58
N GLU A 31 10.09 -2.50 -11.43
CA GLU A 31 11.21 -1.64 -11.05
C GLU A 31 12.43 -2.05 -11.87
N LYS A 32 12.98 -1.09 -12.63
CA LYS A 32 14.21 -1.31 -13.38
C LYS A 32 15.29 -1.76 -12.40
N ASP A 33 16.03 -2.80 -12.77
CA ASP A 33 17.10 -3.39 -11.96
C ASP A 33 16.65 -4.19 -10.73
N SER A 34 15.38 -4.63 -10.65
CA SER A 34 14.94 -5.57 -9.61
C SER A 34 13.83 -6.53 -10.05
N ASP A 35 13.69 -7.65 -9.32
CA ASP A 35 12.56 -8.57 -9.50
C ASP A 35 11.24 -8.06 -8.87
N TRP A 36 11.21 -6.81 -8.40
CA TRP A 36 10.04 -6.26 -7.73
C TRP A 36 9.14 -5.51 -8.70
N VAL A 37 7.85 -5.82 -8.61
CA VAL A 37 6.76 -5.05 -9.21
C VAL A 37 6.24 -4.09 -8.16
N ARG A 38 6.29 -2.80 -8.49
CA ARG A 38 5.68 -1.73 -7.72
C ARG A 38 4.20 -1.64 -8.05
N HIS A 39 3.36 -1.88 -7.06
CA HIS A 39 1.92 -1.73 -7.14
C HIS A 39 1.52 -0.40 -6.53
N THR A 40 0.81 0.42 -7.30
CA THR A 40 0.22 1.68 -6.85
C THR A 40 -1.28 1.57 -6.97
N ILE A 41 -1.99 1.72 -5.84
CA ILE A 41 -3.45 1.76 -5.82
C ILE A 41 -3.93 3.13 -5.35
N MET A 42 -5.04 3.56 -5.92
CA MET A 42 -5.80 4.71 -5.45
C MET A 42 -7.09 4.21 -4.81
N LEU A 43 -7.48 4.79 -3.69
CA LEU A 43 -8.71 4.46 -2.98
C LEU A 43 -9.75 5.55 -3.22
N GLU A 44 -11.02 5.16 -3.29
CA GLU A 44 -12.13 6.10 -3.43
C GLU A 44 -12.15 7.11 -2.28
N GLY A 45 -12.17 8.41 -2.60
CA GLY A 45 -12.17 9.49 -1.62
C GLY A 45 -10.83 9.77 -0.94
N ILE A 46 -9.72 9.18 -1.42
CA ILE A 46 -8.36 9.47 -0.92
C ILE A 46 -7.44 9.81 -2.09
N ASP A 47 -6.88 11.03 -2.06
CA ASP A 47 -6.05 11.57 -3.13
C ASP A 47 -4.56 11.16 -3.05
N VAL A 48 -4.19 10.42 -2.02
CA VAL A 48 -2.81 9.94 -1.80
C VAL A 48 -2.66 8.49 -2.30
N PRO A 49 -1.60 8.16 -3.06
CA PRO A 49 -1.38 6.81 -3.55
C PRO A 49 -0.89 5.86 -2.46
N PHE A 50 -1.37 4.61 -2.55
CA PHE A 50 -0.98 3.51 -1.68
C PHE A 50 -0.08 2.54 -2.42
N ILE A 51 1.10 2.28 -1.88
CA ILE A 51 2.20 1.65 -2.60
C ILE A 51 2.73 0.44 -1.84
N TYR A 52 2.81 -0.69 -2.53
CA TYR A 52 3.46 -1.90 -2.05
C TYR A 52 4.26 -2.57 -3.16
N ARG A 53 5.14 -3.49 -2.79
CA ARG A 53 5.97 -4.26 -3.71
C ARG A 53 5.66 -5.75 -3.60
N ARG A 54 5.63 -6.45 -4.73
CA ARG A 54 5.59 -7.92 -4.82
C ARG A 54 6.58 -8.39 -5.88
N LYS A 55 7.06 -9.62 -5.80
CA LYS A 55 8.00 -10.17 -6.80
C LYS A 55 7.35 -10.52 -8.14
N GLN A 56 6.02 -10.44 -8.23
CA GLN A 56 5.24 -10.83 -9.39
C GLN A 56 4.06 -9.88 -9.54
N GLN A 57 3.58 -9.74 -10.78
CA GLN A 57 2.31 -9.08 -11.03
C GLN A 57 1.19 -9.80 -10.27
N TYR A 58 0.17 -9.04 -9.92
CA TYR A 58 -0.99 -9.53 -9.18
C TYR A 58 -2.26 -9.25 -9.98
N GLN A 59 -3.33 -9.97 -9.68
CA GLN A 59 -4.63 -9.65 -10.26
C GLN A 59 -4.99 -8.18 -10.01
N SER A 60 -5.65 -7.55 -10.97
CA SER A 60 -6.09 -6.17 -10.79
C SER A 60 -7.05 -6.08 -9.60
N LEU A 61 -6.86 -5.04 -8.79
CA LEU A 61 -7.71 -4.75 -7.63
C LEU A 61 -8.70 -3.63 -7.96
N LYS A 62 -8.63 -3.02 -9.15
CA LYS A 62 -9.55 -1.97 -9.56
C LYS A 62 -11.00 -2.45 -9.46
N GLY A 63 -11.83 -1.70 -8.75
CA GLY A 63 -13.23 -2.03 -8.44
C GLY A 63 -13.43 -2.95 -7.24
N ALA A 64 -12.37 -3.61 -6.74
CA ALA A 64 -12.47 -4.45 -5.55
C ALA A 64 -12.47 -3.60 -4.26
N ARG A 65 -13.02 -4.20 -3.20
CA ARG A 65 -12.90 -3.69 -1.84
C ARG A 65 -11.75 -4.39 -1.12
N VAL A 66 -10.96 -3.60 -0.39
CA VAL A 66 -9.75 -4.08 0.27
C VAL A 66 -9.64 -3.54 1.69
N ASN A 67 -8.97 -4.32 2.54
CA ASN A 67 -8.48 -3.89 3.83
C ASN A 67 -6.98 -3.65 3.71
N VAL A 68 -6.52 -2.46 4.07
CA VAL A 68 -5.12 -2.03 3.95
C VAL A 68 -4.55 -1.60 5.30
N THR A 69 -3.33 -2.04 5.56
CA THR A 69 -2.51 -1.61 6.69
C THR A 69 -1.29 -0.88 6.13
N TYR A 70 -1.02 0.34 6.58
CA TYR A 70 -0.02 1.21 5.98
C TYR A 70 0.56 2.22 6.97
N TYR A 71 1.60 2.92 6.56
CA TYR A 71 2.10 4.11 7.24
C TYR A 71 2.27 5.24 6.25
N ARG A 72 2.20 6.48 6.77
CA ARG A 72 2.50 7.68 5.99
C ARG A 72 3.97 7.65 5.57
N HIS A 73 4.21 7.92 4.31
CA HIS A 73 5.53 7.94 3.71
C HIS A 73 5.64 9.19 2.82
N VAL A 74 6.85 9.69 2.66
CA VAL A 74 7.13 10.76 1.70
C VAL A 74 8.22 10.23 0.79
N GLU A 75 8.00 10.31 -0.51
CA GLU A 75 8.97 9.89 -1.51
C GLU A 75 9.44 11.10 -2.28
N GLU A 76 10.75 11.26 -2.38
CA GLU A 76 11.37 12.32 -3.16
C GLU A 76 11.54 11.83 -4.61
N VAL A 77 10.95 12.57 -5.55
CA VAL A 77 11.10 12.30 -6.98
C VAL A 77 11.64 13.56 -7.63
N ALA A 78 12.88 13.47 -8.15
CA ALA A 78 13.58 14.58 -8.78
C ALA A 78 13.63 15.87 -7.92
N GLY A 79 13.85 15.72 -6.61
CA GLY A 79 13.91 16.86 -5.68
C GLY A 79 12.56 17.38 -5.20
N ILE A 80 11.45 16.73 -5.57
CA ILE A 80 10.09 17.09 -5.14
C ILE A 80 9.55 16.00 -4.22
N GLU A 81 9.09 16.39 -3.04
CA GLU A 81 8.47 15.50 -2.08
C GLU A 81 7.01 15.18 -2.46
N PHE A 82 6.70 13.90 -2.55
CA PHE A 82 5.34 13.39 -2.76
C PHE A 82 4.89 12.58 -1.56
N GLU A 83 3.74 12.96 -0.98
CA GLU A 83 3.10 12.14 0.02
C GLU A 83 2.59 10.83 -0.59
N THR A 84 2.90 9.72 0.07
CA THR A 84 2.50 8.37 -0.33
C THR A 84 2.15 7.56 0.93
N MET A 85 1.44 6.46 0.75
CA MET A 85 1.16 5.52 1.83
C MET A 85 1.89 4.21 1.55
N LYS A 86 2.83 3.84 2.42
CA LYS A 86 3.54 2.56 2.27
C LYS A 86 2.73 1.45 2.92
N VAL A 87 2.22 0.56 2.09
CA VAL A 87 1.34 -0.53 2.49
C VAL A 87 2.17 -1.73 2.92
N VAL A 88 1.91 -2.21 4.14
CA VAL A 88 2.53 -3.45 4.67
C VAL A 88 1.64 -4.66 4.48
N ARG A 89 0.32 -4.45 4.42
CA ARG A 89 -0.66 -5.51 4.21
C ARG A 89 -1.82 -5.00 3.39
N ILE A 90 -2.23 -5.81 2.41
CA ILE A 90 -3.45 -5.62 1.65
C ILE A 90 -4.16 -6.95 1.51
N LYS A 91 -5.46 -6.97 1.81
CA LYS A 91 -6.32 -8.14 1.66
C LYS A 91 -7.59 -7.72 0.92
N ARG A 92 -7.97 -8.49 -0.11
CA ARG A 92 -9.30 -8.35 -0.74
C ARG A 92 -10.37 -8.83 0.24
N SER A 93 -11.40 -8.02 0.42
CA SER A 93 -12.54 -8.30 1.31
C SER A 93 -13.50 -9.32 0.70
#